data_AF-A0A2S0XKX4-F1
#
_entry.id   AF-A0A2S0XKX4-F1
#
_cell.length_a   1.000
_cell.length_b   1.000
_cell.length_c   1.000
_cell.angle_alpha   90.00
_cell.angle_beta   90.00
_cell.angle_gamma   90.00
#
_symmetry.space_group_name_H-M   'P 1'
#
loop_
_entity.id
_entity.type
_entity.pdbx_description
1 polymer ?
#
loop_
_entity_poly.entity_id
_entity_poly.type
_entity_poly.pdbx_seq_one_letter_code
_entity_poly.pdbx_strand_id
1 'polypeptide(L)'
;MPTLSEYPSEKVIVSCEKCGMWKQYDRDAMVRAGGDRTLAHLLDDIVARAGCTRNQNFNVYDRCGAKYEELAALLGGGNAYAKAKGG
;
A
#
# COMPACT_ATOMS: atom_id res chain seq x y z
N MET A 1 -7.81 -10.31 1.65
CA MET A 1 -7.05 -9.04 1.55
C MET A 1 -6.68 -8.83 0.08
N PRO A 2 -6.77 -7.60 -0.47
CA PRO A 2 -6.43 -7.34 -1.86
C PRO A 2 -4.95 -7.62 -2.15
N THR A 3 -4.66 -8.20 -3.32
CA THR A 3 -3.31 -8.51 -3.78
C THR A 3 -2.75 -7.45 -4.73
N LEU A 4 -1.47 -7.59 -5.05
CA LEU A 4 -0.78 -6.68 -5.96
C LEU A 4 -1.31 -6.81 -7.39
N SER A 5 -1.68 -8.01 -7.84
CA SER A 5 -2.27 -8.23 -9.17
C SER A 5 -3.66 -7.59 -9.31
N GLU A 6 -4.42 -7.52 -8.23
CA GLU A 6 -5.73 -6.85 -8.15
C GLU A 6 -5.62 -5.31 -8.07
N TYR A 7 -4.40 -4.75 -8.06
CA TYR A 7 -4.21 -3.30 -7.95
C TYR A 7 -4.72 -2.60 -9.22
N PRO A 8 -5.53 -1.53 -9.08
CA PRO A 8 -6.30 -0.94 -10.19
C PRO A 8 -5.44 -0.22 -11.24
N SER A 9 -4.17 0.03 -10.95
CA SER A 9 -3.23 0.74 -11.83
C SER A 9 -2.00 -0.11 -12.11
N GLU A 10 -1.38 0.10 -13.28
CA GLU A 10 -0.07 -0.48 -13.61
C GLU A 10 1.05 0.15 -12.77
N LYS A 11 0.87 1.39 -12.32
CA LYS A 11 1.83 2.10 -11.49
C LYS A 11 1.36 2.13 -10.04
N VAL A 12 2.17 1.53 -9.17
CA VAL A 12 1.94 1.51 -7.73
C VAL A 12 2.74 2.65 -7.13
N ILE A 13 2.06 3.71 -6.74
CA ILE A 13 2.68 4.86 -6.04
C ILE A 13 2.39 4.72 -4.56
N VAL A 14 3.45 4.71 -3.75
CA VAL A 14 3.38 4.68 -2.29
C VAL A 14 3.99 5.96 -1.77
N SER A 15 3.22 6.72 -1.02
CA SER A 15 3.69 7.92 -0.35
C SER A 15 3.52 7.82 1.17
N CYS A 16 4.32 8.57 1.91
CA CYS A 16 4.13 8.79 3.34
C CYS A 16 4.46 10.24 3.66
N GLU A 17 3.46 10.99 4.12
CA GLU A 17 3.62 12.40 4.49
C GLU A 17 4.44 12.59 5.76
N LYS A 18 4.49 11.59 6.66
CA LYS A 18 5.24 11.70 7.93
C LYS A 18 6.74 11.58 7.74
N CYS A 19 7.21 10.58 6.98
CA CYS A 19 8.64 10.38 6.71
C CYS A 19 9.09 10.96 5.36
N GLY A 20 8.19 11.58 4.58
CA GLY A 20 8.50 12.13 3.25
C GLY A 20 8.79 11.07 2.18
N MET A 21 8.49 9.81 2.44
CA MET A 21 8.72 8.73 1.48
C MET A 21 7.79 8.92 0.28
N TRP A 22 8.36 8.86 -0.92
CA TRP A 22 7.60 8.76 -2.16
C TRP A 22 8.31 7.76 -3.07
N LYS A 23 7.59 6.72 -3.48
CA LYS A 23 8.12 5.63 -4.32
C LYS A 23 7.10 5.25 -5.37
N GLN A 24 7.58 5.10 -6.59
CA GLN A 24 6.79 4.61 -7.71
C GLN A 24 7.36 3.28 -8.18
N TYR A 25 6.49 2.30 -8.37
CA TYR A 25 6.83 0.98 -8.85
C TYR A 25 5.93 0.59 -10.02
N ASP A 26 6.45 -0.30 -10.86
CA ASP A 26 5.67 -0.98 -11.86
C ASP A 26 5.06 -2.27 -11.25
N ARG A 27 3.74 -2.41 -11.33
CA ARG A 27 2.99 -3.52 -10.72
C ARG A 27 3.51 -4.85 -11.22
N ASP A 28 3.60 -5.00 -12.54
CA ASP A 28 3.94 -6.27 -13.17
C ASP A 28 5.43 -6.61 -12.93
N ALA A 29 6.31 -5.61 -12.89
CA ALA A 29 7.68 -5.81 -12.44
C ALA A 29 7.75 -6.29 -10.98
N MET A 30 6.95 -5.72 -10.08
CA MET A 30 6.93 -6.16 -8.68
C MET A 30 6.34 -7.57 -8.50
N VAL A 31 5.28 -7.92 -9.24
CA VAL A 31 4.73 -9.28 -9.25
C VAL A 31 5.77 -10.28 -9.76
N ARG A 32 6.50 -9.95 -10.83
CA ARG A 32 7.59 -10.80 -11.33
C ARG A 32 8.75 -10.94 -10.35
N ALA A 33 9.09 -9.87 -9.63
CA ALA A 33 10.23 -9.86 -8.71
C ALA A 33 9.94 -10.53 -7.35
N GLY A 34 8.71 -10.45 -6.85
CA GLY A 34 8.37 -10.87 -5.49
C GLY A 34 7.07 -11.67 -5.34
N GLY A 35 6.43 -12.05 -6.46
CA GLY A 35 5.16 -12.76 -6.48
C GLY A 35 3.94 -11.86 -6.21
N ASP A 36 2.76 -12.46 -6.31
CA ASP A 36 1.50 -11.78 -6.02
C ASP A 36 1.18 -11.77 -4.52
N ARG A 37 1.85 -10.86 -3.81
CA ARG A 37 1.66 -10.64 -2.36
C ARG A 37 0.50 -9.70 -2.07
N THR A 38 -0.03 -9.78 -0.86
CA THR A 38 -1.06 -8.85 -0.39
C THR A 38 -0.52 -7.42 -0.35
N LEU A 39 -1.36 -6.43 -0.64
CA LEU A 39 -0.99 -5.01 -0.53
C LEU A 39 -0.55 -4.64 0.89
N ALA A 40 -1.12 -5.31 1.90
CA ALA A 40 -0.72 -5.17 3.29
C ALA A 40 0.72 -5.65 3.53
N HIS A 41 1.12 -6.83 3.05
CA HIS A 41 2.52 -7.29 3.19
C HIS A 41 3.49 -6.44 2.36
N LEU A 42 3.11 -6.08 1.13
CA LEU A 42 3.91 -5.22 0.27
C LEU A 42 4.22 -3.86 0.93
N LEU A 43 3.22 -3.24 1.55
CA LEU A 43 3.40 -1.97 2.25
C LEU A 43 4.35 -2.11 3.44
N ASP A 44 4.34 -3.27 4.10
CA ASP A 44 5.24 -3.62 5.21
C ASP A 44 6.69 -3.64 4.74
N ASP A 45 6.93 -4.36 3.65
CA ASP A 45 8.25 -4.48 3.03
C ASP A 45 8.78 -3.11 2.58
N ILE A 46 7.93 -2.29 1.97
CA ILE A 46 8.31 -0.95 1.49
C ILE A 46 8.68 -0.05 2.66
N VAL A 47 7.84 0.01 3.71
CA VAL A 47 8.08 0.85 4.89
C VAL A 47 9.32 0.39 5.66
N ALA A 48 9.51 -0.93 5.81
CA ALA A 48 10.70 -1.50 6.44
C ALA A 48 11.98 -1.16 5.66
N ARG A 49 11.97 -1.26 4.33
CA ARG A 49 13.11 -0.90 3.47
C ARG A 49 13.38 0.60 3.41
N ALA A 50 12.35 1.42 3.51
CA ALA A 50 12.49 2.88 3.55
C ALA A 50 13.03 3.39 4.88
N GLY A 51 13.15 2.54 5.91
CA GLY A 51 13.62 2.92 7.24
C GLY A 51 12.60 3.77 8.01
N CYS A 52 11.33 3.80 7.59
CA CYS A 52 10.30 4.55 8.30
C CYS A 52 9.97 3.83 9.62
N THR A 53 10.06 4.54 10.73
CA THR A 53 9.78 4.00 12.07
C THR A 53 8.32 3.58 12.14
N ARG A 54 8.07 2.28 12.31
CA ARG A 54 6.72 1.74 12.47
C ARG A 54 6.05 2.45 13.67
N ASN A 55 4.97 3.18 13.40
CA ASN A 55 4.15 3.76 14.47
C ASN A 55 3.60 2.60 15.33
N GLN A 56 3.51 2.78 16.65
CA GLN A 56 2.99 1.76 17.58
C GLN A 56 1.46 1.54 17.44
N ASN A 57 0.85 1.96 16.33
CA ASN A 57 -0.56 1.74 16.06
C ASN A 57 -0.80 0.28 15.60
N PHE A 58 -1.86 -0.33 16.14
CA PHE A 58 -2.29 -1.70 15.81
C PHE A 58 -2.96 -1.82 14.42
N ASN A 59 -3.12 -0.71 13.68
CA ASN A 59 -3.70 -0.74 12.34
C ASN A 59 -2.65 -1.18 11.31
N VAL A 60 -2.86 -2.37 10.73
CA VAL A 60 -2.02 -2.99 9.69
C VAL A 60 -1.85 -2.10 8.45
N TYR A 61 -2.81 -1.18 8.19
CA TYR A 61 -2.76 -0.23 7.09
C TYR A 61 -2.12 1.12 7.44
N ASP A 62 -1.84 1.40 8.72
CA ASP A 62 -1.26 2.68 9.18
C ASP A 62 0.21 2.49 9.57
N ARG A 63 1.04 2.16 8.58
CA ARG A 63 2.48 1.99 8.77
C ARG A 63 3.21 3.27 8.46
N CYS A 64 3.53 4.03 9.52
CA CYS A 64 4.09 5.38 9.43
C CYS A 64 3.16 6.39 8.71
N GLY A 65 1.89 6.06 8.44
CA GLY A 65 1.02 6.85 7.55
C GLY A 65 1.34 6.68 6.07
N ALA A 66 2.00 5.58 5.68
CA ALA A 66 2.20 5.25 4.28
C ALA A 66 0.87 4.82 3.63
N LYS A 67 0.60 5.35 2.44
CA LYS A 67 -0.61 5.09 1.66
C LYS A 67 -0.25 4.78 0.21
N TYR A 68 -1.09 3.97 -0.41
CA TYR A 68 -1.12 3.81 -1.86
C TYR A 68 -1.89 4.98 -2.43
N GLU A 69 -1.27 5.84 -3.25
CA GLU A 69 -1.90 7.08 -3.72
C GLU A 69 -3.18 6.81 -4.50
N GLU A 70 -3.16 5.86 -5.45
CA GLU A 70 -4.34 5.54 -6.26
C GLU A 70 -5.47 4.94 -5.44
N LEU A 71 -5.14 4.10 -4.46
CA LEU A 71 -6.18 3.63 -3.53
C LEU A 71 -6.68 4.80 -2.70
N ALA A 72 -5.80 5.62 -2.11
CA ALA A 72 -6.21 6.78 -1.35
C ALA A 72 -7.09 7.74 -2.17
N ALA A 73 -6.82 7.91 -3.46
CA ALA A 73 -7.65 8.69 -4.38
C ALA A 73 -9.03 8.06 -4.60
N LEU A 74 -9.10 6.75 -4.85
CA LEU A 74 -10.36 6.00 -4.94
C LEU A 74 -11.17 6.02 -3.63
N LEU A 75 -10.48 6.25 -2.50
CA LEU A 75 -11.03 6.20 -1.15
C LEU A 75 -11.26 7.55 -0.51
N GLY A 76 -10.75 8.62 -1.11
CA GLY A 76 -11.16 10.00 -0.86
C GLY A 76 -12.64 10.23 -1.19
N GLY A 77 -13.27 9.28 -1.90
CA GLY A 77 -14.71 9.06 -1.97
C GLY A 77 -15.23 7.96 -1.02
N GLY A 78 -14.74 7.92 0.22
CA GLY A 78 -15.30 7.10 1.31
C GLY A 78 -15.11 5.57 1.22
N ASN A 79 -14.14 5.03 1.98
CA ASN A 79 -14.24 3.74 2.67
C ASN A 79 -14.68 2.47 1.88
N ALA A 80 -14.54 2.39 0.56
CA ALA A 80 -15.06 1.27 -0.24
C ALA A 80 -14.19 0.00 -0.21
N TYR A 81 -12.86 0.12 -0.23
CA TYR A 81 -11.92 -1.02 -0.18
C TYR A 81 -11.95 -1.85 1.12
N ALA A 82 -12.11 -1.20 2.28
CA ALA A 82 -12.26 -1.89 3.56
C ALA A 82 -13.64 -2.55 3.70
N LYS A 83 -14.66 -2.04 2.98
CA LYS A 83 -16.00 -2.62 2.90
C LYS A 83 -16.16 -3.74 1.86
N ALA A 84 -15.27 -3.83 0.87
CA ALA A 84 -15.39 -4.82 -0.21
C ALA A 84 -15.09 -6.28 0.20
N LYS A 85 -14.71 -6.58 1.44
CA LYS A 85 -14.41 -7.95 1.91
C LYS A 85 -14.98 -8.25 3.32
N GLY A 86 -16.08 -7.60 3.73
CA GLY A 86 -16.74 -7.85 5.01
C GLY A 86 -18.26 -7.89 4.87
N GLY A 87 -18.77 -9.04 4.44
CA GLY A 87 -20.18 -9.41 4.35
C GLY A 87 -20.27 -10.89 4.03
#